data_AF-K1XSG4-F1
#
_entry.id   AF-K1XSG4-F1
#
_cell.length_a   1.000
_cell.length_b   1.000
_cell.length_c   1.000
_cell.angle_alpha   90.00
_cell.angle_beta   90.00
_cell.angle_gamma   90.00
#
_symmetry.space_group_name_H-M   'P 1'
#
loop_
_entity.id
_entity.type
_entity.pdbx_description
1 polymer ?
#
loop_
_entity_poly.entity_id
_entity_poly.type
_entity_poly.pdbx_seq_one_letter_code
_entity_poly.pdbx_strand_id
1 'polypeptide(L)'
;MINNNPWINMAESSQRRIEYNMPHDIYWIIDLKGNYGFFIQTIKPFDDLNNLPNLKGISVLKRNSNKFNGELFLILNHKEDWQIIMNPKIQTEI
;
A
#
# COMPACT_ATOMS: atom_id res chain seq x y z
N MET A 1 -8.51 -19.56 -15.18
CA MET A 1 -8.23 -18.09 -15.18
C MET A 1 -7.27 -17.83 -14.03
N ILE A 2 -6.10 -17.27 -14.30
CA ILE A 2 -5.14 -16.91 -13.26
C ILE A 2 -5.75 -15.73 -12.51
N ASN A 3 -6.04 -15.91 -11.23
CA ASN A 3 -6.52 -14.83 -10.38
C ASN A 3 -5.32 -13.93 -10.05
N ASN A 4 -5.17 -12.82 -10.77
CA ASN A 4 -4.06 -11.87 -10.59
C ASN A 4 -4.20 -11.02 -9.32
N ASN A 5 -4.99 -11.45 -8.34
CA ASN A 5 -5.11 -10.78 -7.06
C ASN A 5 -3.79 -10.92 -6.28
N PRO A 6 -3.04 -9.83 -6.06
CA PRO A 6 -1.71 -9.90 -5.44
C PRO A 6 -1.75 -10.24 -3.95
N TRP A 7 -2.92 -10.16 -3.30
CA TRP A 7 -3.13 -10.56 -1.91
C TRP A 7 -3.54 -12.02 -1.73
N ILE A 8 -3.66 -12.78 -2.82
CA ILE A 8 -4.03 -14.20 -2.74
C ILE A 8 -3.02 -14.97 -1.90
N ASN A 9 -3.52 -15.80 -0.99
CA ASN A 9 -2.76 -16.61 -0.03
C ASN A 9 -1.84 -15.81 0.92
N MET A 10 -2.09 -14.51 1.08
CA MET A 10 -1.46 -13.76 2.17
C MET A 10 -2.27 -13.96 3.46
N ALA A 11 -1.56 -14.08 4.59
CA ALA A 11 -2.19 -14.13 5.90
C ALA A 11 -2.53 -12.71 6.39
N GLU A 12 -3.39 -12.60 7.39
CA GLU A 12 -3.57 -11.33 8.12
C GLU A 12 -2.25 -10.87 8.74
N SER A 13 -2.08 -9.55 8.89
CA SER A 13 -0.84 -8.95 9.40
C SER A 13 0.41 -9.37 8.60
N SER A 14 0.28 -9.54 7.29
CA SER A 14 1.40 -9.90 6.42
C SER A 14 1.65 -8.86 5.34
N GLN A 15 2.86 -8.88 4.80
CA GLN A 15 3.30 -8.03 3.72
C GLN A 15 4.03 -8.84 2.64
N ARG A 16 3.88 -8.47 1.37
CA ARG A 16 4.54 -9.06 0.22
C ARG A 16 5.16 -7.95 -0.62
N ARG A 17 6.48 -7.98 -0.80
CA ARG A 17 7.20 -6.95 -1.56
C ARG A 17 6.80 -6.98 -3.04
N ILE A 18 6.59 -5.82 -3.65
CA ILE A 18 6.17 -5.70 -5.06
C ILE A 18 7.36 -5.86 -5.99
N GLU A 19 8.41 -5.07 -5.78
CA GLU A 19 9.60 -5.04 -6.63
C GLU A 19 10.84 -4.86 -5.75
N TYR A 20 11.92 -5.60 -6.02
CA TYR A 20 13.15 -5.50 -5.23
C TYR A 20 14.01 -4.27 -5.63
N ASN A 21 13.93 -3.83 -6.88
CA ASN A 21 14.84 -2.86 -7.51
C ASN A 21 14.32 -1.41 -7.52
N MET A 22 13.45 -1.02 -6.57
CA MET A 22 12.99 0.37 -6.43
C MET A 22 13.67 1.09 -5.26
N PRO A 23 13.88 2.42 -5.36
CA PRO A 23 14.47 3.23 -4.28
C PRO A 23 13.54 3.36 -3.05
N HIS A 24 12.29 2.94 -3.18
CA HIS A 24 11.32 2.87 -2.12
C HIS A 24 10.90 1.43 -1.90
N ASP A 25 10.67 1.08 -0.63
CA ASP A 25 10.15 -0.22 -0.29
C ASP A 25 8.64 -0.21 -0.39
N ILE A 26 8.11 -0.94 -1.37
CA ILE A 26 6.67 -1.02 -1.65
C ILE A 26 6.20 -2.45 -1.41
N TYR A 27 5.11 -2.57 -0.66
CA TYR A 27 4.52 -3.85 -0.29
C TYR A 27 3.01 -3.86 -0.54
N TRP A 28 2.51 -4.99 -1.03
CA TRP A 28 1.15 -5.42 -0.76
C TRP A 28 1.03 -5.78 0.72
N ILE A 29 -0.05 -5.39 1.39
CA ILE A 29 -0.29 -5.72 2.80
C ILE A 29 -1.70 -6.26 3.02
N ILE A 30 -1.85 -7.16 3.99
CA ILE A 30 -3.14 -7.44 4.64
C ILE A 30 -3.04 -6.95 6.08
N ASP A 31 -3.94 -6.05 6.47
CA ASP A 31 -3.97 -5.52 7.83
C ASP A 31 -4.47 -6.56 8.86
N LEU A 32 -4.55 -6.18 10.12
CA LEU A 32 -5.03 -7.05 11.22
C LEU A 32 -6.52 -7.40 11.11
N LYS A 33 -7.28 -6.74 10.22
CA LYS A 33 -8.71 -6.96 10.00
C LYS A 33 -8.98 -7.69 8.69
N GLY A 34 -7.94 -8.13 7.97
CA GLY A 34 -8.07 -8.78 6.68
C GLY A 34 -8.29 -7.84 5.50
N ASN A 35 -8.13 -6.52 5.68
CA ASN A 35 -8.25 -5.55 4.59
C ASN A 35 -6.99 -5.52 3.75
N TYR A 36 -7.19 -5.39 2.44
CA TYR A 36 -6.11 -5.27 1.47
C TYR A 36 -5.60 -3.82 1.42
N GLY A 37 -4.31 -3.67 1.24
CA GLY A 37 -3.71 -2.35 1.07
C GLY A 37 -2.31 -2.36 0.50
N PHE A 38 -1.76 -1.15 0.44
CA PHE A 38 -0.37 -0.87 0.14
C PHE A 38 0.34 -0.26 1.32
N PHE A 39 1.62 -0.58 1.40
CA PHE A 39 2.54 0.06 2.30
C PHE A 39 3.75 0.55 1.51
N ILE A 40 4.05 1.84 1.65
CA ILE A 40 5.24 2.47 1.08
C ILE A 40 6.10 2.94 2.25
N GLN A 41 7.36 2.51 2.23
CA GLN A 41 8.38 2.94 3.16
C GLN A 41 9.47 3.72 2.41
N THR A 42 9.71 4.95 2.87
CA THR A 42 10.74 5.84 2.31
C THR A 42 12.03 5.74 3.10
N ILE A 43 13.16 6.15 2.51
CA ILE A 43 14.46 6.13 3.23
C ILE A 43 14.55 7.24 4.29
N LYS A 44 13.76 8.30 4.14
CA LYS A 44 13.74 9.50 4.98
C LYS A 44 12.34 9.74 5.57
N PRO A 45 12.20 10.44 6.71
CA PRO A 45 10.89 10.80 7.24
C PRO A 45 10.17 11.77 6.29
N PHE A 46 8.85 11.84 6.40
CA PHE A 46 8.08 12.89 5.76
C PHE A 46 8.23 14.21 6.53
N ASP A 47 8.41 15.30 5.79
CA ASP A 47 8.48 16.65 6.35
C ASP A 47 7.10 17.16 6.83
N ASP A 48 6.03 16.70 6.21
CA ASP A 48 4.65 17.01 6.58
C ASP A 48 3.79 15.74 6.67
N LEU A 49 3.10 15.57 7.79
CA LEU A 49 2.20 14.45 8.05
C LEU A 49 0.71 14.79 7.86
N ASN A 50 0.37 16.08 7.80
CA ASN A 50 -1.01 16.55 7.83
C ASN A 50 -1.64 16.63 6.44
N ASN A 51 -0.83 16.82 5.39
CA ASN A 51 -1.32 16.80 4.02
C ASN A 51 -1.59 15.37 3.54
N LEU A 52 -2.84 14.94 3.72
CA LEU A 52 -3.34 13.63 3.28
C LEU A 52 -4.32 13.81 2.11
N PRO A 53 -4.13 13.08 0.99
CA PRO A 53 -5.11 13.10 -0.08
C PRO A 53 -6.41 12.43 0.38
N ASN A 54 -7.55 13.03 0.04
CA ASN A 54 -8.85 12.39 0.23
C ASN A 54 -9.13 11.47 -0.96
N LEU A 55 -8.94 10.17 -0.75
CA LEU A 55 -9.12 9.14 -1.77
C LEU A 55 -10.41 8.37 -1.51
N LYS A 56 -11.37 8.44 -2.43
CA LYS A 56 -12.64 7.71 -2.28
C LYS A 56 -12.38 6.21 -2.23
N GLY A 57 -12.85 5.55 -1.17
CA GLY A 57 -12.72 4.10 -0.99
C GLY A 57 -11.36 3.65 -0.43
N ILE A 58 -10.45 4.57 -0.14
CA ILE A 58 -9.12 4.27 0.41
C ILE A 58 -8.90 5.09 1.68
N SER A 59 -8.63 4.39 2.79
CA SER A 59 -8.13 5.01 4.02
C SER A 59 -6.63 5.23 3.92
N VAL A 60 -6.19 6.48 4.15
CA VAL A 60 -4.78 6.87 4.11
C VAL A 60 -4.26 7.09 5.52
N LEU A 61 -3.16 6.41 5.88
CA LEU A 61 -2.41 6.66 7.11
C LEU A 61 -0.97 7.00 6.76
N LYS A 62 -0.49 8.15 7.24
CA LYS A 62 0.88 8.62 7.05
C LYS A 62 1.51 8.85 8.41
N ARG A 63 2.71 8.31 8.63
CA ARG A 63 3.47 8.49 9.87
C ARG A 63 4.97 8.43 9.62
N ASN A 64 5.76 8.88 10.57
CA ASN A 64 7.19 8.60 10.62
C ASN A 64 7.42 7.49 11.66
N SER A 65 8.20 6.48 11.32
CA SER A 65 8.54 5.41 12.27
C SER A 65 9.71 5.81 13.17
N ASN A 66 9.92 5.03 14.23
CA ASN A 66 11.05 5.18 15.14
C ASN A 66 12.41 4.91 14.46
N LYS A 67 12.43 4.37 13.24
CA LYS A 67 13.64 4.12 12.44
C LYS A 67 13.99 5.28 11.49
N PHE A 68 13.41 6.46 11.69
CA PHE A 68 13.63 7.65 10.85
C PHE A 68 13.25 7.46 9.38
N ASN A 69 12.24 6.63 9.11
CA ASN A 69 11.64 6.51 7.79
C ASN A 69 10.18 6.99 7.78
N GLY A 70 9.71 7.40 6.61
CA GLY A 70 8.30 7.69 6.37
C GLY A 70 7.56 6.40 6.01
N GLU A 71 6.37 6.25 6.57
CA GLU A 71 5.48 5.12 6.35
C GLU A 71 4.11 5.62 5.87
N LEU A 72 3.72 5.22 4.67
CA LEU A 72 2.43 5.53 4.07
C LEU A 72 1.65 4.24 3.84
N PHE A 73 0.47 4.15 4.42
CA PHE A 73 -0.46 3.03 4.25
C PHE A 73 -1.68 3.51 3.48
N LEU A 74 -2.06 2.74 2.45
CA LEU A 74 -3.26 2.95 1.66
C LEU A 74 -4.11 1.69 1.80
N ILE A 75 -5.16 1.74 2.61
CA ILE A 75 -6.00 0.58 2.92
C ILE A 75 -7.33 0.70 2.19
N LEU A 76 -7.72 -0.35 1.47
CA LEU A 76 -9.03 -0.39 0.83
C LEU A 76 -10.13 -0.50 1.89
N ASN A 77 -11.15 0.33 1.75
CA ASN A 77 -12.32 0.27 2.63
C ASN A 77 -13.16 -0.99 2.38
N HIS A 78 -13.10 -1.51 1.14
CA HIS A 78 -13.72 -2.77 0.71
C HIS A 78 -12.70 -3.56 -0.10
N LYS A 79 -12.25 -4.71 0.41
CA LYS A 79 -11.20 -5.53 -0.25
C LYS A 79 -11.65 -6.09 -1.60
N GLU A 80 -12.95 -6.19 -1.82
CA GLU A 80 -13.57 -6.61 -3.08
C GLU A 80 -13.23 -5.63 -4.22
N ASP A 81 -12.93 -4.38 -3.89
CA ASP A 81 -12.53 -3.32 -4.83
C ASP A 81 -11.03 -3.33 -5.16
N TRP A 82 -10.33 -4.45 -4.92
CA TRP A 82 -8.87 -4.59 -5.12
C TRP A 82 -8.38 -4.18 -6.52
N GLN A 83 -9.26 -4.23 -7.52
CA GLN A 83 -8.98 -3.80 -8.88
C GLN A 83 -8.68 -2.29 -8.99
N ILE A 84 -9.13 -1.47 -8.04
CA ILE A 84 -8.80 -0.03 -7.97
C ILE A 84 -7.29 0.17 -8.05
N ILE A 85 -6.52 -0.73 -7.44
CA ILE A 85 -5.07 -0.59 -7.38
C ILE A 85 -4.32 -1.44 -8.42
N MET A 86 -5.03 -2.35 -9.09
CA MET A 86 -4.46 -3.22 -10.14
C MET A 86 -4.78 -2.75 -11.56
N ASN A 87 -5.40 -1.57 -11.73
CA ASN A 87 -5.77 -1.09 -13.06
C ASN A 87 -4.52 -0.75 -13.90
N PRO A 88 -4.25 -1.48 -15.01
CA PRO A 88 -3.00 -1.35 -15.79
C PRO A 88 -2.77 0.04 -16.42
N LYS A 89 -3.84 0.84 -16.57
CA LYS A 89 -3.73 2.22 -17.09
C LYS A 89 -2.95 3.16 -16.15
N ILE A 90 -2.84 2.84 -14.86
CA ILE A 90 -2.07 3.63 -13.90
C ILE A 90 -0.57 3.24 -13.93
N GLN A 91 -0.25 2.03 -14.40
CA GLN A 91 1.12 1.49 -14.42
C GLN A 91 1.91 1.85 -15.68
N THR A 92 1.29 2.53 -16.65
CA THR A 92 1.93 2.94 -17.92
C THR A 92 2.34 4.42 -17.95
N GLU A 93 2.11 5.17 -16.87
CA GLU A 93 2.41 6.61 -16.77
C GLU A 93 3.42 6.96 -15.65
N ILE A 94 4.16 5.97 -15.12
CA ILE A 94 5.26 6.19 -14.17
C ILE A 94 6.56 5.65 -14.76
#